data_AF-A0A7X8THI1-F1
#
_entry.id   AF-A0A7X8THI1-F1
#
_cell.length_a   1.000
_cell.length_b   1.000
_cell.length_c   1.000
_cell.angle_alpha   90.00
_cell.angle_beta   90.00
_cell.angle_gamma   90.00
#
_symmetry.space_group_name_H-M   'P 1'
#
loop_
_entity.id
_entity.type
_entity.pdbx_description
1 polymer ?
#
loop_
_entity_poly.entity_id
_entity_poly.type
_entity_poly.pdbx_seq_one_letter_code
_entity_poly.pdbx_strand_id
1 'polypeptide(L)'
;MFWAVAEPAFHFDNPPRGITAGQEEAGSAAIAGADGDVDAAYADAESNLSAAEASGDEDAIAEASDTYFGVQGIMDNSVVGGTNAAASEAMGFTLFHFGLHTWTIFTLPGLAFAYFIYKRKLPPRVSSLFQPLLGDRIHGPIGKGIDVFAIVGTIFGVAVSIGLGTMQIHAGLAELVGLPDEAWSFLVIIGVVTLVATISSVAGVEKGIKRLSNFNIWTAIGLLLFILATGPTVYLLRGMFEWTGVYLGVLPEVSWWNDTMADTGWQESWTIFYWAWTIAWAPFVGIFIARISRGRTVRQFVAGVLGLPTVFTIIWFGVWGTGVFDIELNGEGGLVDTVVAEGEEMALFAFLAEFPLATLTSSIAVMLVGVFFITSMDSCSLVLDDMCNGFEGKAPLHQRAFWTIAIGGIAAVLLTATGEGGLDALRNVALVFGLPFFILGYFIMYNLSRAMREDAGEISFLRTRRWLQTLPEEEYKRRMEEDDDSLANAVVAPDFAEGTQPENAPEVEHVEQSEVVTEYRIRTGEQPVVDPASPEDGDQSRS
;
A
#
# COMPACT_ATOMS: atom_id res chain seq x y z
N MET A 1 7.31 -1.19 13.83
CA MET A 1 7.99 -0.61 15.02
C MET A 1 9.39 -0.16 14.64
N PHE A 2 10.27 -1.03 14.16
CA PHE A 2 11.63 -0.63 13.75
C PHE A 2 11.66 0.42 12.65
N TRP A 3 10.76 0.37 11.66
CA TRP A 3 10.66 1.40 10.62
C TRP A 3 10.50 2.83 11.14
N ALA A 4 10.00 3.03 12.36
CA ALA A 4 9.88 4.35 12.96
C ALA A 4 11.23 4.98 13.34
N VAL A 5 12.29 4.18 13.34
CA VAL A 5 13.67 4.59 13.59
C VAL A 5 14.50 4.34 12.33
N ALA A 6 14.43 3.14 11.75
CA ALA A 6 15.26 2.72 10.63
C ALA A 6 15.11 3.62 9.41
N GLU A 7 13.87 3.96 9.02
CA GLU A 7 13.65 4.77 7.83
C GLU A 7 14.09 6.23 8.02
N PRO A 8 13.72 6.94 9.10
CA PRO A 8 14.27 8.26 9.37
C PRO A 8 15.80 8.29 9.46
N ALA A 9 16.42 7.27 10.07
CA ALA A 9 17.86 7.16 10.20
C ALA A 9 18.53 6.98 8.84
N PHE A 10 18.05 6.03 8.05
CA PHE A 10 18.61 5.73 6.74
C PHE A 10 18.48 6.94 5.79
N HIS A 11 17.31 7.57 5.73
CA HIS A 11 17.09 8.74 4.86
C HIS A 11 17.81 9.99 5.36
N PHE A 12 18.20 10.04 6.63
CA PHE A 12 18.99 11.15 7.15
C PHE A 12 20.43 11.08 6.68
N ASP A 13 21.00 9.88 6.56
CA ASP A 13 22.33 9.65 5.98
C ASP A 13 22.30 9.66 4.45
N ASN A 14 21.29 9.00 3.88
CA ASN A 14 21.09 8.79 2.44
C ASN A 14 19.79 9.47 1.98
N PRO A 15 19.78 10.81 1.88
CA PRO A 15 18.59 11.55 1.51
C PRO A 15 18.02 11.09 0.14
N PRO A 16 16.70 10.84 0.03
CA PRO A 16 16.07 10.26 -1.17
C PRO A 16 16.35 10.99 -2.48
N ARG A 17 16.40 12.33 -2.45
CA ARG A 17 16.71 13.18 -3.61
C ARG A 17 18.03 13.92 -3.42
N GLY A 18 18.92 13.34 -2.62
CA GLY A 18 20.12 13.99 -2.16
C GLY A 18 21.37 13.16 -2.39
N ILE A 19 22.45 13.59 -1.74
CA ILE A 19 23.74 12.90 -1.72
C ILE A 19 24.17 12.65 -0.28
N THR A 20 24.99 11.64 -0.06
CA THR A 20 25.59 11.39 1.25
C THR A 20 26.63 12.45 1.59
N ALA A 21 27.01 12.57 2.86
CA ALA A 21 28.10 13.45 3.28
C ALA A 21 29.44 13.05 2.62
N GLY A 22 29.69 11.75 2.46
CA GLY A 22 30.88 11.24 1.78
C GLY A 22 30.92 11.61 0.29
N GLN A 23 29.77 11.55 -0.39
CA GLN A 23 29.64 11.99 -1.77
C GLN A 23 29.87 13.49 -1.92
N GLU A 24 29.34 14.32 -1.00
CA GLU A 24 29.62 15.76 -1.00
C GLU A 24 31.13 16.04 -0.85
N GLU A 25 31.82 15.31 0.04
CA GLU A 25 33.27 15.44 0.24
C GLU A 25 34.05 15.04 -1.03
N ALA A 26 33.73 13.89 -1.62
CA ALA A 26 34.36 13.39 -2.84
C ALA A 26 34.14 14.37 -4.02
N GLY A 27 32.91 14.85 -4.20
CA GLY A 27 32.58 15.83 -5.23
C GLY A 27 33.30 17.17 -5.03
N SER A 28 33.37 17.65 -3.79
CA SER A 28 34.11 18.87 -3.43
C SER A 28 35.61 18.73 -3.71
N ALA A 29 36.19 17.56 -3.42
CA ALA A 29 37.58 17.27 -3.71
C ALA A 29 37.86 17.22 -5.23
N ALA A 30 36.96 16.63 -6.01
CA ALA A 30 37.06 16.60 -7.48
C ALA A 30 36.98 18.01 -8.09
N ILE A 31 36.02 18.84 -7.64
CA ILE A 31 35.88 20.24 -8.06
C ILE A 31 37.14 21.04 -7.71
N ALA A 32 37.69 20.84 -6.51
CA ALA A 32 38.94 21.48 -6.11
C ALA A 32 40.13 21.01 -6.98
N GLY A 33 40.17 19.74 -7.38
CA GLY A 33 41.15 19.19 -8.31
C GLY A 33 41.04 19.76 -9.74
N ALA A 34 39.85 20.19 -10.14
CA ALA A 34 39.57 20.86 -11.41
C ALA A 34 39.70 22.40 -11.34
N ASP A 35 40.49 22.93 -10.39
CA ASP A 35 40.68 24.38 -10.16
C ASP A 35 39.35 25.14 -9.92
N GLY A 36 38.32 24.46 -9.41
CA GLY A 36 36.98 25.02 -9.17
C GLY A 36 36.07 25.03 -10.39
N ASP A 37 36.47 24.46 -11.52
CA ASP A 37 35.63 24.28 -12.70
C ASP A 37 34.73 23.05 -12.53
N VAL A 38 33.48 23.31 -12.15
CA VAL A 38 32.49 22.26 -11.85
C VAL A 38 32.15 21.46 -13.11
N ASP A 39 32.02 22.11 -14.28
CA ASP A 39 31.71 21.44 -15.54
C ASP A 39 32.85 20.50 -15.98
N ALA A 40 34.09 20.93 -15.77
CA ALA A 40 35.26 20.08 -16.02
C ALA A 40 35.34 18.90 -15.04
N ALA A 41 35.08 19.13 -13.75
CA ALA A 41 35.05 18.08 -12.74
C ALA A 41 33.98 17.03 -13.04
N TYR A 42 32.80 17.46 -13.48
CA TYR A 42 31.71 16.57 -13.85
C TYR A 42 32.07 15.71 -15.06
N ALA A 43 32.62 16.32 -16.12
CA ALA A 43 33.03 15.58 -17.31
C ALA A 43 34.14 14.55 -17.03
N ASP A 44 35.08 14.87 -16.11
CA ASP A 44 36.10 13.93 -15.68
C ASP A 44 35.50 12.79 -14.84
N ALA A 45 34.62 13.10 -13.89
CA ALA A 45 33.93 12.10 -13.07
C ALA A 45 33.08 11.14 -13.91
N GLU A 46 32.32 11.64 -14.89
CA GLU A 46 31.53 10.84 -15.83
C GLU A 46 32.41 9.88 -16.65
N SER A 47 33.55 10.39 -17.13
CA SER A 47 34.52 9.58 -17.87
C SER A 47 35.16 8.51 -16.98
N ASN A 48 35.48 8.84 -15.73
CA ASN A 48 36.09 7.91 -14.78
C ASN A 48 35.11 6.80 -14.37
N LEU A 49 33.84 7.15 -14.12
CA LEU A 49 32.79 6.16 -13.84
C LEU A 49 32.61 5.20 -15.01
N SER A 50 32.50 5.73 -16.24
CA SER A 50 32.39 4.91 -17.45
C SER A 50 33.58 3.95 -17.63
N ALA A 51 34.80 4.40 -17.27
CA ALA A 51 36.00 3.58 -17.32
C ALA A 51 36.01 2.49 -16.23
N ALA A 52 35.53 2.82 -15.02
CA ALA A 52 35.40 1.88 -13.92
C ALA A 52 34.36 0.79 -14.23
N GLU A 53 33.19 1.16 -14.74
CA GLU A 53 32.16 0.20 -15.18
C GLU A 53 32.69 -0.75 -16.25
N ALA A 54 33.46 -0.24 -17.21
CA ALA A 54 34.07 -1.07 -18.25
C ALA A 54 35.13 -2.04 -17.69
N SER A 55 35.73 -1.73 -16.54
CA SER A 55 36.70 -2.59 -15.87
C SER A 55 36.06 -3.75 -15.11
N GLY A 56 34.81 -3.57 -14.64
CA GLY A 56 34.10 -4.53 -13.80
C GLY A 56 34.64 -4.67 -12.38
N ASP A 57 35.49 -3.73 -11.93
CA ASP A 57 36.02 -3.67 -10.57
C ASP A 57 35.01 -2.92 -9.67
N GLU A 58 34.33 -3.66 -8.78
CA GLU A 58 33.26 -3.12 -7.91
C GLU A 58 33.77 -1.99 -6.99
N ASP A 59 34.99 -2.09 -6.47
CA ASP A 59 35.55 -1.06 -5.59
C ASP A 59 35.83 0.23 -6.38
N ALA A 60 36.38 0.09 -7.59
CA ALA A 60 36.63 1.24 -8.47
C ALA A 60 35.33 1.89 -8.95
N ILE A 61 34.28 1.08 -9.20
CA ILE A 61 32.95 1.58 -9.56
C ILE A 61 32.36 2.37 -8.39
N ALA A 62 32.45 1.85 -7.16
CA ALA A 62 31.93 2.54 -5.98
C ALA A 62 32.61 3.91 -5.76
N GLU A 63 33.94 3.97 -5.80
CA GLU A 63 34.69 5.23 -5.63
C GLU A 63 34.40 6.26 -6.74
N ALA A 64 34.37 5.81 -8.00
CA ALA A 64 34.05 6.67 -9.13
C ALA A 64 32.59 7.15 -9.09
N SER A 65 31.67 6.29 -8.65
CA SER A 65 30.25 6.58 -8.46
C SER A 65 30.05 7.66 -7.40
N ASP A 66 30.71 7.53 -6.24
CA ASP A 66 30.60 8.53 -5.17
C ASP A 66 31.10 9.90 -5.61
N THR A 67 32.19 9.94 -6.38
CA THR A 67 32.71 11.19 -6.93
C THR A 67 31.74 11.79 -7.96
N TYR A 68 31.23 10.98 -8.88
CA TYR A 68 30.28 11.42 -9.92
C TYR A 68 29.00 11.98 -9.30
N PHE A 69 28.34 11.21 -8.44
CA PHE A 69 27.13 11.65 -7.75
C PHE A 69 27.39 12.83 -6.82
N GLY A 70 28.57 12.89 -6.20
CA GLY A 70 29.01 14.05 -5.42
C GLY A 70 29.05 15.34 -6.23
N VAL A 71 29.75 15.34 -7.37
CA VAL A 71 29.83 16.53 -8.25
C VAL A 71 28.44 16.89 -8.79
N GLN A 72 27.66 15.90 -9.24
CA GLN A 72 26.31 16.11 -9.74
C GLN A 72 25.40 16.73 -8.66
N GLY A 73 25.43 16.20 -7.44
CA GLY A 73 24.62 16.72 -6.34
C GLY A 73 25.00 18.14 -5.94
N ILE A 74 26.28 18.50 -6.01
CA ILE A 74 26.73 19.89 -5.78
C ILE A 74 26.21 20.82 -6.89
N MET A 75 26.24 20.39 -8.15
CA MET A 75 25.67 21.15 -9.28
C MET A 75 24.17 21.40 -9.10
N ASP A 76 23.44 20.38 -8.66
CA ASP A 76 21.98 20.42 -8.51
C ASP A 76 21.52 21.05 -7.18
N ASN A 77 22.47 21.43 -6.31
CA ASN A 77 22.22 21.90 -4.95
C ASN A 77 21.33 20.92 -4.17
N SER A 78 21.69 19.64 -4.28
CA SER A 78 21.01 18.51 -3.66
C SER A 78 21.08 18.56 -2.14
N VAL A 79 20.13 17.89 -1.50
CA VAL A 79 20.13 17.73 -0.03
C VAL A 79 21.32 16.86 0.37
N VAL A 80 22.08 17.29 1.37
CA VAL A 80 23.22 16.53 1.90
C VAL A 80 22.83 15.77 3.16
N GLY A 81 23.23 14.51 3.26
CA GLY A 81 23.07 13.67 4.44
C GLY A 81 23.64 14.31 5.71
N GLY A 82 23.05 13.98 6.86
CA GLY A 82 23.47 14.53 8.15
C GLY A 82 23.01 15.97 8.44
N THR A 83 22.33 16.62 7.50
CA THR A 83 21.89 18.03 7.65
C THR A 83 20.44 18.16 8.12
N ASN A 84 20.06 19.35 8.61
CA ASN A 84 18.66 19.65 8.94
C ASN A 84 17.72 19.53 7.72
N ALA A 85 18.23 19.74 6.51
CA ALA A 85 17.48 19.55 5.28
C ALA A 85 17.20 18.06 5.04
N ALA A 86 18.20 17.19 5.25
CA ALA A 86 18.02 15.74 5.21
C ALA A 86 17.03 15.24 6.26
N ALA A 87 17.07 15.77 7.50
CA ALA A 87 16.10 15.41 8.53
C ALA A 87 14.64 15.75 8.11
N SER A 88 14.44 16.90 7.49
CA SER A 88 13.13 17.31 6.98
C SER A 88 12.67 16.38 5.86
N GLU A 89 13.54 16.09 4.90
CA GLU A 89 13.23 15.21 3.78
C GLU A 89 12.96 13.77 4.23
N ALA A 90 13.79 13.23 5.12
CA ALA A 90 13.64 11.91 5.72
C ALA A 90 12.26 11.72 6.33
N MET A 91 11.79 12.70 7.13
CA MET A 91 10.46 12.65 7.70
C MET A 91 9.34 12.86 6.69
N GLY A 92 9.57 13.69 5.67
CA GLY A 92 8.65 13.87 4.54
C GLY A 92 8.34 12.54 3.85
N PHE A 93 9.39 11.78 3.49
CA PHE A 93 9.24 10.47 2.85
C PHE A 93 8.73 9.38 3.80
N THR A 94 9.20 9.36 5.06
CA THR A 94 8.71 8.41 6.07
C THR A 94 7.19 8.53 6.27
N LEU A 95 6.67 9.75 6.41
CA LEU A 95 5.24 9.99 6.51
C LEU A 95 4.50 9.80 5.18
N PHE A 96 5.19 9.95 4.05
CA PHE A 96 4.65 9.58 2.74
C PHE A 96 4.43 8.08 2.61
N HIS A 97 5.36 7.25 3.09
CA HIS A 97 5.24 5.79 3.00
C HIS A 97 4.28 5.17 4.02
N PHE A 98 4.20 5.71 5.25
CA PHE A 98 3.44 5.13 6.36
C PHE A 98 2.19 5.93 6.78
N GLY A 99 2.02 7.14 6.26
CA GLY A 99 0.93 8.06 6.57
C GLY A 99 -0.33 7.79 5.76
N LEU A 100 -0.99 8.86 5.29
CA LEU A 100 -2.30 8.80 4.61
C LEU A 100 -2.35 7.81 3.43
N HIS A 101 -1.24 7.73 2.74
CA HIS A 101 -0.96 6.95 1.55
C HIS A 101 -1.16 5.44 1.75
N THR A 102 -0.51 4.84 2.74
CA THR A 102 -0.70 3.41 3.10
C THR A 102 -2.16 3.11 3.41
N TRP A 103 -2.80 3.99 4.22
CA TRP A 103 -4.18 3.80 4.65
C TRP A 103 -5.18 3.98 3.51
N THR A 104 -4.83 4.76 2.49
CA THR A 104 -5.63 4.88 1.26
C THR A 104 -5.67 3.56 0.50
N ILE A 105 -4.54 2.85 0.40
CA ILE A 105 -4.46 1.53 -0.23
C ILE A 105 -5.33 0.50 0.51
N PHE A 106 -5.41 0.56 1.84
CA PHE A 106 -6.31 -0.32 2.61
C PHE A 106 -7.78 0.10 2.56
N THR A 107 -8.06 1.39 2.42
CA THR A 107 -9.43 1.93 2.41
C THR A 107 -10.22 1.42 1.22
N LEU A 108 -9.60 1.32 0.03
CA LEU A 108 -10.28 0.87 -1.19
C LEU A 108 -10.86 -0.57 -1.07
N PRO A 109 -10.04 -1.62 -0.86
CA PRO A 109 -10.56 -2.97 -0.69
C PRO A 109 -11.43 -3.07 0.56
N GLY A 110 -11.12 -2.35 1.64
CA GLY A 110 -11.95 -2.32 2.84
C GLY A 110 -13.37 -1.83 2.57
N LEU A 111 -13.51 -0.73 1.83
CA LEU A 111 -14.81 -0.18 1.46
C LEU A 111 -15.53 -1.12 0.49
N ALA A 112 -14.80 -1.68 -0.49
CA ALA A 112 -15.37 -2.61 -1.46
C ALA A 112 -15.92 -3.86 -0.77
N PHE A 113 -15.14 -4.50 0.11
CA PHE A 113 -15.61 -5.64 0.90
C PHE A 113 -16.79 -5.27 1.79
N ALA A 114 -16.72 -4.15 2.52
CA ALA A 114 -17.83 -3.71 3.35
C ALA A 114 -19.13 -3.54 2.53
N TYR A 115 -19.01 -3.01 1.32
CA TYR A 115 -20.12 -2.81 0.42
C TYR A 115 -20.69 -4.14 -0.12
N PHE A 116 -19.86 -4.96 -0.77
CA PHE A 116 -20.32 -6.17 -1.43
C PHE A 116 -20.77 -7.25 -0.43
N ILE A 117 -20.08 -7.39 0.71
CA ILE A 117 -20.44 -8.37 1.74
C ILE A 117 -21.69 -7.92 2.49
N TYR A 118 -21.72 -6.69 3.03
CA TYR A 118 -22.80 -6.32 3.96
C TYR A 118 -24.00 -5.64 3.31
N LYS A 119 -23.81 -4.87 2.23
CA LYS A 119 -24.91 -4.24 1.49
C LYS A 119 -25.47 -5.18 0.43
N ARG A 120 -24.62 -5.72 -0.46
CA ARG A 120 -25.06 -6.64 -1.54
C ARG A 120 -25.14 -8.12 -1.13
N LYS A 121 -24.78 -8.48 0.11
CA LYS A 121 -24.92 -9.85 0.65
C LYS A 121 -24.16 -10.93 -0.13
N LEU A 122 -23.02 -10.57 -0.70
CA LEU A 122 -22.14 -11.50 -1.40
C LEU A 122 -21.15 -12.21 -0.46
N PRO A 123 -20.62 -13.38 -0.85
CA PRO A 123 -19.54 -14.04 -0.12
C PRO A 123 -18.33 -13.12 0.15
N PRO A 124 -17.59 -13.29 1.27
CA PRO A 124 -16.32 -12.59 1.56
C PRO A 124 -15.18 -13.10 0.66
N ARG A 125 -15.31 -12.90 -0.66
CA ARG A 125 -14.35 -13.33 -1.68
C ARG A 125 -13.93 -12.15 -2.54
N VAL A 126 -12.70 -12.14 -3.04
CA VAL A 126 -12.25 -11.06 -3.93
C VAL A 126 -13.05 -11.08 -5.24
N SER A 127 -13.41 -12.27 -5.73
CA SER A 127 -14.31 -12.43 -6.87
C SER A 127 -15.66 -11.73 -6.69
N SER A 128 -16.15 -11.57 -5.46
CA SER A 128 -17.41 -10.88 -5.20
C SER A 128 -17.33 -9.38 -5.47
N LEU A 129 -16.13 -8.79 -5.40
CA LEU A 129 -15.88 -7.40 -5.80
C LEU A 129 -16.04 -7.20 -7.32
N PHE A 130 -16.03 -8.29 -8.09
CA PHE A 130 -16.17 -8.28 -9.56
C PHE A 130 -17.60 -8.57 -10.02
N GLN A 131 -18.57 -8.73 -9.11
CA GLN A 131 -19.95 -9.01 -9.45
C GLN A 131 -20.56 -8.03 -10.48
N PRO A 132 -20.31 -6.70 -10.43
CA PRO A 132 -20.86 -5.78 -11.45
C PRO A 132 -20.36 -6.04 -12.87
N LEU A 133 -19.14 -6.58 -13.03
CA LEU A 133 -18.54 -6.86 -14.33
C LEU A 133 -18.82 -8.30 -14.79
N LEU A 134 -18.73 -9.25 -13.88
CA LEU A 134 -18.77 -10.68 -14.17
C LEU A 134 -20.16 -11.30 -13.95
N GLY A 135 -21.08 -10.62 -13.28
CA GLY A 135 -22.38 -11.18 -12.90
C GLY A 135 -22.22 -12.48 -12.13
N ASP A 136 -22.96 -13.52 -12.52
CA ASP A 136 -22.89 -14.84 -11.88
C ASP A 136 -21.58 -15.60 -12.14
N ARG A 137 -20.75 -15.15 -13.09
CA ARG A 137 -19.46 -15.79 -13.39
C ARG A 137 -18.46 -15.69 -12.23
N ILE A 138 -18.75 -14.89 -11.20
CA ILE A 138 -18.01 -14.88 -9.94
C ILE A 138 -18.02 -16.25 -9.24
N HIS A 139 -19.02 -17.09 -9.51
CA HIS A 139 -19.09 -18.46 -8.99
C HIS A 139 -18.43 -19.50 -9.91
N GLY A 140 -18.08 -19.09 -11.13
CA GLY A 140 -17.46 -19.92 -12.16
C GLY A 140 -15.92 -19.98 -12.08
N PRO A 141 -15.27 -20.55 -13.10
CA PRO A 141 -13.81 -20.70 -13.13
C PRO A 141 -13.04 -19.38 -13.06
N ILE A 142 -13.56 -18.32 -13.68
CA ILE A 142 -12.92 -16.99 -13.66
C ILE A 142 -12.91 -16.42 -12.25
N GLY A 143 -14.05 -16.45 -11.54
CA GLY A 143 -14.11 -16.01 -10.15
C GLY A 143 -13.20 -16.82 -9.23
N LYS A 144 -13.15 -18.15 -9.40
CA LYS A 144 -12.20 -19.01 -8.67
C LYS A 144 -10.74 -18.65 -8.96
N GLY A 145 -10.41 -18.29 -10.20
CA GLY A 145 -9.08 -17.82 -10.57
C GLY A 145 -8.68 -16.55 -9.83
N ILE A 146 -9.60 -15.56 -9.77
CA ILE A 146 -9.41 -14.32 -9.01
C ILE A 146 -9.20 -14.63 -7.52
N ASP A 147 -10.02 -15.52 -6.94
CA ASP A 147 -9.92 -15.88 -5.53
C ASP A 147 -8.61 -16.59 -5.20
N VAL A 148 -8.18 -17.56 -6.02
CA VAL A 148 -6.90 -18.27 -5.84
C VAL A 148 -5.74 -17.29 -5.93
N PHE A 149 -5.74 -16.42 -6.94
CA PHE A 149 -4.71 -15.39 -7.09
C PHE A 149 -4.66 -14.46 -5.87
N ALA A 150 -5.83 -14.01 -5.39
CA ALA A 150 -5.96 -13.19 -4.20
C ALA A 150 -5.40 -13.86 -2.93
N ILE A 151 -5.74 -15.14 -2.73
CA ILE A 151 -5.27 -15.94 -1.58
C ILE A 151 -3.75 -16.08 -1.62
N VAL A 152 -3.19 -16.48 -2.77
CA VAL A 152 -1.74 -16.68 -2.93
C VAL A 152 -0.99 -15.38 -2.67
N GLY A 153 -1.38 -14.28 -3.32
CA GLY A 153 -0.71 -12.99 -3.11
C GLY A 153 -0.82 -12.47 -1.68
N THR A 154 -1.97 -12.67 -1.02
CA THR A 154 -2.14 -12.29 0.39
C THR A 154 -1.18 -13.07 1.29
N ILE A 155 -1.01 -14.37 1.06
CA ILE A 155 -0.10 -15.20 1.85
C ILE A 155 1.35 -14.74 1.69
N PHE A 156 1.80 -14.47 0.46
CA PHE A 156 3.14 -13.96 0.21
C PHE A 156 3.34 -12.56 0.82
N GLY A 157 2.38 -11.64 0.67
CA GLY A 157 2.46 -10.31 1.29
C GLY A 157 2.52 -10.36 2.81
N VAL A 158 1.78 -11.27 3.45
CA VAL A 158 1.85 -11.48 4.90
C VAL A 158 3.15 -12.17 5.30
N ALA A 159 3.65 -13.13 4.51
CA ALA A 159 4.93 -13.79 4.76
C ALA A 159 6.09 -12.79 4.77
N VAL A 160 6.05 -11.74 3.92
CA VAL A 160 7.00 -10.61 3.97
C VAL A 160 7.00 -9.93 5.33
N SER A 161 5.82 -9.61 5.87
CA SER A 161 5.72 -9.01 7.22
C SER A 161 6.25 -9.93 8.32
N ILE A 162 6.02 -11.24 8.21
CA ILE A 162 6.56 -12.22 9.17
C ILE A 162 8.08 -12.36 9.03
N GLY A 163 8.62 -12.28 7.81
CA GLY A 163 10.05 -12.33 7.54
C GLY A 163 10.79 -11.13 8.13
N LEU A 164 10.37 -9.90 7.78
CA LEU A 164 10.88 -8.64 8.38
C LEU A 164 10.79 -8.68 9.90
N GLY A 165 9.69 -9.21 10.39
CA GLY A 165 9.47 -9.37 11.80
C GLY A 165 10.42 -10.33 12.50
N THR A 166 10.72 -11.45 11.86
CA THR A 166 11.67 -12.43 12.37
C THR A 166 13.06 -11.81 12.45
N MET A 167 13.47 -11.04 11.44
CA MET A 167 14.72 -10.28 11.47
C MET A 167 14.76 -9.32 12.66
N GLN A 168 13.67 -8.59 12.91
CA GLN A 168 13.59 -7.70 14.07
C GLN A 168 13.63 -8.42 15.43
N ILE A 169 13.02 -9.61 15.56
CA ILE A 169 13.12 -10.40 16.80
C ILE A 169 14.54 -10.92 16.97
N HIS A 170 15.16 -11.39 15.89
CA HIS A 170 16.53 -11.87 15.89
C HIS A 170 17.49 -10.78 16.32
N ALA A 171 17.46 -9.59 15.69
CA ALA A 171 18.23 -8.41 16.06
C ALA A 171 18.17 -8.11 17.57
N GLY A 172 16.96 -8.10 18.14
CA GLY A 172 16.79 -7.86 19.57
C GLY A 172 17.32 -8.99 20.47
N LEU A 173 17.26 -10.24 20.02
CA LEU A 173 17.84 -11.38 20.74
C LEU A 173 19.36 -11.45 20.60
N ALA A 174 19.90 -11.04 19.44
CA ALA A 174 21.33 -10.89 19.22
C ALA A 174 21.90 -9.89 20.23
N GLU A 175 21.25 -8.74 20.38
CA GLU A 175 21.64 -7.71 21.36
C GLU A 175 21.48 -8.18 22.82
N LEU A 176 20.36 -8.81 23.17
CA LEU A 176 20.05 -9.16 24.57
C LEU A 176 20.80 -10.38 25.09
N VAL A 177 21.00 -11.39 24.25
CA VAL A 177 21.53 -12.71 24.67
C VAL A 177 22.64 -13.25 23.76
N GLY A 178 23.09 -12.50 22.76
CA GLY A 178 24.17 -12.92 21.86
C GLY A 178 23.75 -14.05 20.91
N LEU A 179 22.49 -14.06 20.46
CA LEU A 179 22.03 -15.05 19.49
C LEU A 179 22.79 -14.90 18.15
N PRO A 180 23.43 -15.95 17.61
CA PRO A 180 24.19 -15.85 16.38
C PRO A 180 23.32 -15.48 15.17
N ASP A 181 23.91 -14.72 14.24
CA ASP A 181 23.33 -14.45 12.92
C ASP A 181 23.57 -15.62 11.96
N GLU A 182 22.76 -16.67 12.15
CA GLU A 182 22.81 -17.87 11.34
C GLU A 182 21.39 -18.26 10.91
N ALA A 183 21.25 -18.87 9.73
CA ALA A 183 19.96 -19.29 9.17
C ALA A 183 19.09 -20.10 10.15
N TRP A 184 19.71 -20.93 11.01
CA TRP A 184 18.96 -21.73 11.99
C TRP A 184 18.33 -20.87 13.09
N SER A 185 18.92 -19.73 13.46
CA SER A 185 18.37 -18.79 14.44
C SER A 185 17.01 -18.25 13.96
N PHE A 186 16.95 -17.81 12.70
CA PHE A 186 15.70 -17.37 12.08
C PHE A 186 14.65 -18.49 12.02
N LEU A 187 15.05 -19.72 11.64
CA LEU A 187 14.14 -20.87 11.60
C LEU A 187 13.55 -21.21 12.97
N VAL A 188 14.34 -21.11 14.04
CA VAL A 188 13.87 -21.33 15.40
C VAL A 188 12.85 -20.27 15.80
N ILE A 189 13.13 -18.99 15.52
CA ILE A 189 12.20 -17.89 15.83
C ILE A 189 10.87 -18.08 15.08
N ILE A 190 10.92 -18.31 13.76
CA ILE A 190 9.73 -18.54 12.94
C ILE A 190 8.98 -19.78 13.44
N GLY A 191 9.68 -20.86 13.73
CA GLY A 191 9.10 -22.10 14.24
C GLY A 191 8.34 -21.88 15.55
N VAL A 192 8.92 -21.15 16.50
CA VAL A 192 8.28 -20.82 17.78
C VAL A 192 7.07 -19.92 17.58
N VAL A 193 7.21 -18.82 16.83
CA VAL A 193 6.09 -17.89 16.57
C VAL A 193 4.95 -18.59 15.84
N THR A 194 5.26 -19.38 14.82
CA THR A 194 4.27 -20.15 14.05
C THR A 194 3.59 -21.20 14.93
N LEU A 195 4.32 -21.90 15.79
CA LEU A 195 3.76 -22.88 16.71
C LEU A 195 2.78 -22.21 17.68
N VAL A 196 3.19 -21.10 18.31
CA VAL A 196 2.34 -20.36 19.25
C VAL A 196 1.11 -19.79 18.54
N ALA A 197 1.27 -19.21 17.35
CA ALA A 197 0.16 -18.72 16.53
C ALA A 197 -0.81 -19.86 16.14
N THR A 198 -0.29 -21.04 15.79
CA THR A 198 -1.10 -22.21 15.43
C THR A 198 -1.90 -22.72 16.63
N ILE A 199 -1.27 -22.79 17.81
CA ILE A 199 -1.96 -23.16 19.05
C ILE A 199 -3.07 -22.14 19.34
N SER A 200 -2.76 -20.85 19.20
CA SER A 200 -3.71 -19.76 19.42
C SER A 200 -4.91 -19.83 18.46
N SER A 201 -4.67 -20.09 17.18
CA SER A 201 -5.71 -20.15 16.14
C SER A 201 -6.60 -21.39 16.29
N VAL A 202 -6.03 -22.54 16.66
CA VAL A 202 -6.77 -23.79 16.87
C VAL A 202 -7.55 -23.79 18.19
N ALA A 203 -6.96 -23.29 19.27
CA ALA A 203 -7.60 -23.32 20.59
C ALA A 203 -8.79 -22.35 20.72
N GLY A 204 -9.06 -21.53 19.69
CA GLY A 204 -10.23 -20.63 19.66
C GLY A 204 -10.19 -19.62 20.81
N VAL A 205 -9.00 -19.15 21.17
CA VAL A 205 -8.75 -18.28 22.34
C VAL A 205 -9.13 -16.83 22.00
N GLU A 206 -10.29 -16.60 21.38
CA GLU A 206 -10.76 -15.30 20.89
C GLU A 206 -10.72 -14.23 21.98
N LYS A 207 -11.09 -14.61 23.22
CA LYS A 207 -11.02 -13.73 24.39
C LYS A 207 -9.58 -13.45 24.85
N GLY A 208 -8.68 -14.43 24.77
CA GLY A 208 -7.28 -14.25 25.18
C GLY A 208 -6.49 -13.48 24.14
N ILE A 209 -6.72 -13.70 22.85
CA ILE A 209 -6.12 -12.94 21.74
C ILE A 209 -6.54 -11.48 21.83
N LYS A 210 -7.82 -11.20 22.10
CA LYS A 210 -8.28 -9.83 22.32
C LYS A 210 -7.59 -9.15 23.52
N ARG A 211 -7.39 -9.89 24.62
CA ARG A 211 -6.67 -9.37 25.80
C ARG A 211 -5.19 -9.13 25.51
N LEU A 212 -4.57 -10.07 24.81
CA LEU A 212 -3.16 -10.01 24.43
C LEU A 212 -2.91 -8.84 23.46
N SER A 213 -3.76 -8.67 22.46
CA SER A 213 -3.73 -7.53 21.52
C SER A 213 -3.92 -6.20 22.25
N ASN A 214 -4.92 -6.09 23.16
CA ASN A 214 -5.10 -4.89 23.97
C ASN A 214 -3.88 -4.58 24.86
N PHE A 215 -3.33 -5.61 25.52
CA PHE A 215 -2.10 -5.48 26.32
C PHE A 215 -0.93 -5.00 25.47
N ASN A 216 -0.80 -5.52 24.24
CA ASN A 216 0.24 -5.12 23.30
C ASN A 216 0.12 -3.64 22.92
N ILE A 217 -1.09 -3.19 22.59
CA ILE A 217 -1.36 -1.78 22.25
C ILE A 217 -1.03 -0.87 23.43
N TRP A 218 -1.48 -1.20 24.64
CA TRP A 218 -1.17 -0.39 25.83
C TRP A 218 0.33 -0.39 26.16
N THR A 219 1.01 -1.50 25.96
CA THR A 219 2.47 -1.59 26.17
C THR A 219 3.22 -0.76 25.13
N ALA A 220 2.79 -0.78 23.87
CA ALA A 220 3.38 0.05 22.81
C ALA A 220 3.19 1.55 23.07
N ILE A 221 1.97 1.96 23.50
CA ILE A 221 1.71 3.33 23.95
C ILE A 221 2.57 3.66 25.17
N GLY A 222 2.71 2.73 26.12
CA GLY A 222 3.57 2.89 27.29
C GLY A 222 5.03 3.12 26.92
N LEU A 223 5.55 2.37 25.93
CA LEU A 223 6.90 2.54 25.40
C LEU A 223 7.07 3.91 24.73
N LEU A 224 6.10 4.35 23.93
CA LEU A 224 6.10 5.69 23.33
C LEU A 224 6.13 6.79 24.39
N LEU A 225 5.30 6.68 25.43
CA LEU A 225 5.26 7.62 26.55
C LEU A 225 6.54 7.58 27.37
N PHE A 226 7.18 6.42 27.49
CA PHE A 226 8.48 6.28 28.12
C PHE A 226 9.54 7.09 27.38
N ILE A 227 9.69 6.89 26.06
CA ILE A 227 10.62 7.66 25.22
C ILE A 227 10.33 9.16 25.33
N LEU A 228 9.05 9.54 25.30
CA LEU A 228 8.66 10.94 25.43
C LEU A 228 9.05 11.56 26.78
N ALA A 229 9.01 10.77 27.86
CA ALA A 229 9.31 11.22 29.22
C ALA A 229 10.81 11.20 29.56
N THR A 230 11.58 10.29 28.95
CA THR A 230 13.03 10.17 29.18
C THR A 230 13.89 10.93 28.17
N GLY A 231 13.37 11.18 26.97
CA GLY A 231 13.99 12.06 25.97
C GLY A 231 13.63 13.54 26.14
N PRO A 232 14.08 14.41 25.21
CA PRO A 232 13.75 15.84 25.26
C PRO A 232 12.30 16.09 24.84
N THR A 233 11.37 15.91 25.77
CA THR A 233 9.91 15.94 25.53
C THR A 233 9.44 17.08 24.62
N VAL A 234 9.92 18.30 24.87
CA VAL A 234 9.50 19.49 24.10
C VAL A 234 10.01 19.43 22.67
N TYR A 235 11.23 18.94 22.45
CA TYR A 235 11.81 18.77 21.12
C TYR A 235 11.04 17.71 20.33
N LEU A 236 10.80 16.53 20.93
CA LEU A 236 10.03 15.45 20.32
C LEU A 236 8.60 15.87 19.93
N LEU A 237 7.91 16.61 20.80
CA LEU A 237 6.57 17.12 20.51
C LEU A 237 6.58 18.19 19.41
N ARG A 238 7.58 19.07 19.37
CA ARG A 238 7.72 20.06 18.30
C ARG A 238 7.97 19.39 16.96
N GLY A 239 8.90 18.45 16.90
CA GLY A 239 9.19 17.67 15.70
C GLY A 239 7.95 16.96 15.18
N MET A 240 7.19 16.28 16.04
CA MET A 240 5.92 15.64 15.65
C MET A 240 4.96 16.60 14.88
N PHE A 241 4.82 17.85 15.32
CA PHE A 241 4.00 18.84 14.61
C PHE A 241 4.69 19.38 13.35
N GLU A 242 6.00 19.62 13.40
CA GLU A 242 6.80 20.13 12.28
C GLU A 242 6.80 19.15 11.10
N TRP A 243 7.05 17.86 11.36
CA TRP A 243 7.02 16.81 10.33
C TRP A 243 5.67 16.64 9.68
N THR A 244 4.58 16.95 10.39
CA THR A 244 3.24 17.01 9.78
C THR A 244 3.17 18.11 8.72
N GLY A 245 3.74 19.29 9.01
CA GLY A 245 3.82 20.40 8.07
C GLY A 245 4.72 20.09 6.88
N VAL A 246 5.89 19.49 7.13
CA VAL A 246 6.82 19.06 6.08
C VAL A 246 6.17 18.06 5.15
N TYR A 247 5.55 17.00 5.70
CA TYR A 247 4.81 16.00 4.93
C TYR A 247 3.80 16.67 4.00
N LEU A 248 2.92 17.52 4.53
CA LEU A 248 1.91 18.23 3.73
C LEU A 248 2.52 19.14 2.65
N GLY A 249 3.69 19.72 2.91
CA GLY A 249 4.40 20.59 1.99
C GLY A 249 5.02 19.84 0.80
N VAL A 250 5.64 18.68 1.05
CA VAL A 250 6.33 17.90 0.00
C VAL A 250 5.37 17.05 -0.83
N LEU A 251 4.13 16.84 -0.37
CA LEU A 251 3.16 15.94 -0.99
C LEU A 251 3.03 16.05 -2.52
N PRO A 252 2.80 17.23 -3.12
CA PRO A 252 2.64 17.33 -4.57
C PRO A 252 3.89 16.88 -5.31
N GLU A 253 5.07 17.18 -4.79
CA GLU A 253 6.33 16.85 -5.45
C GLU A 253 6.62 15.35 -5.37
N VAL A 254 6.60 14.78 -4.17
CA VAL A 254 6.88 13.34 -3.97
C VAL A 254 5.84 12.43 -4.60
N SER A 255 4.62 12.92 -4.86
CA SER A 255 3.57 12.16 -5.55
C SER A 255 3.84 11.96 -7.05
N TRP A 256 4.68 12.81 -7.66
CA TRP A 256 5.02 12.75 -9.09
C TRP A 256 6.50 12.46 -9.35
N TRP A 257 7.32 12.41 -8.30
CA TRP A 257 8.73 12.09 -8.43
C TRP A 257 8.91 10.61 -8.81
N ASN A 258 9.72 10.36 -9.83
CA ASN A 258 9.96 9.04 -10.40
C ASN A 258 11.46 8.75 -10.60
N ASP A 259 12.32 9.58 -10.02
CA ASP A 259 13.78 9.42 -10.07
C ASP A 259 14.39 9.24 -11.47
N THR A 260 13.73 9.79 -12.51
CA THR A 260 14.06 9.44 -13.91
C THR A 260 15.39 9.98 -14.42
N MET A 261 15.89 11.07 -13.83
CA MET A 261 17.13 11.71 -14.30
C MET A 261 18.36 11.15 -13.58
N ALA A 262 18.28 10.99 -12.25
CA ALA A 262 19.39 10.47 -11.44
C ALA A 262 19.45 8.94 -11.44
N ASP A 263 18.32 8.26 -11.67
CA ASP A 263 18.18 6.79 -11.78
C ASP A 263 18.92 6.05 -10.65
N THR A 264 18.77 6.54 -9.43
CA THR A 264 19.52 6.05 -8.25
C THR A 264 19.06 4.67 -7.79
N GLY A 265 17.94 4.17 -8.31
CA GLY A 265 17.28 2.95 -7.84
C GLY A 265 16.52 3.11 -6.52
N TRP A 266 16.57 4.28 -5.87
CA TRP A 266 15.97 4.50 -4.55
C TRP A 266 14.46 4.24 -4.54
N GLN A 267 13.75 4.64 -5.60
CA GLN A 267 12.30 4.41 -5.74
C GLN A 267 11.95 2.92 -5.70
N GLU A 268 12.77 2.05 -6.29
CA GLU A 268 12.55 0.60 -6.30
C GLU A 268 12.67 0.01 -4.88
N SER A 269 13.75 0.36 -4.19
CA SER A 269 14.07 -0.16 -2.86
C SER A 269 13.09 0.32 -1.77
N TRP A 270 12.50 1.51 -1.93
CA TRP A 270 11.67 2.14 -0.91
C TRP A 270 10.21 2.29 -1.32
N THR A 271 9.90 3.30 -2.14
CA THR A 271 8.52 3.67 -2.45
C THR A 271 7.75 2.54 -3.13
N ILE A 272 8.32 1.97 -4.20
CA ILE A 272 7.69 0.89 -4.97
C ILE A 272 7.59 -0.36 -4.10
N PHE A 273 8.64 -0.70 -3.33
CA PHE A 273 8.57 -1.80 -2.37
C PHE A 273 7.42 -1.62 -1.37
N TYR A 274 7.32 -0.49 -0.68
CA TYR A 274 6.26 -0.25 0.30
C TYR A 274 4.87 -0.32 -0.31
N TRP A 275 4.70 0.24 -1.50
CA TRP A 275 3.44 0.15 -2.23
C TRP A 275 3.10 -1.27 -2.63
N ALA A 276 4.03 -1.98 -3.27
CA ALA A 276 3.84 -3.35 -3.70
C ALA A 276 3.54 -4.29 -2.51
N TRP A 277 4.31 -4.17 -1.43
CA TRP A 277 4.10 -4.88 -0.18
C TRP A 277 2.71 -4.59 0.38
N THR A 278 2.33 -3.31 0.50
CA THR A 278 1.03 -2.88 1.03
C THR A 278 -0.15 -3.38 0.20
N ILE A 279 -0.02 -3.31 -1.11
CA ILE A 279 -1.04 -3.76 -2.06
C ILE A 279 -1.25 -5.28 -1.98
N ALA A 280 -0.18 -6.07 -1.86
CA ALA A 280 -0.23 -7.53 -1.87
C ALA A 280 -1.09 -8.12 -0.72
N TRP A 281 -1.06 -7.51 0.46
CA TRP A 281 -1.87 -7.92 1.63
C TRP A 281 -3.09 -7.03 1.90
N ALA A 282 -3.37 -6.05 1.03
CA ALA A 282 -4.52 -5.16 1.18
C ALA A 282 -5.89 -5.89 1.22
N PRO A 283 -6.13 -7.03 0.52
CA PRO A 283 -7.39 -7.76 0.65
C PRO A 283 -7.63 -8.30 2.06
N PHE A 284 -6.58 -8.81 2.71
CA PHE A 284 -6.64 -9.29 4.08
C PHE A 284 -7.07 -8.17 5.04
N VAL A 285 -6.36 -7.04 4.97
CA VAL A 285 -6.66 -5.86 5.79
C VAL A 285 -8.05 -5.32 5.47
N GLY A 286 -8.44 -5.33 4.20
CA GLY A 286 -9.75 -4.88 3.72
C GLY A 286 -10.91 -5.65 4.33
N ILE A 287 -10.87 -6.99 4.33
CA ILE A 287 -11.91 -7.82 4.97
C ILE A 287 -11.98 -7.54 6.48
N PHE A 288 -10.82 -7.42 7.14
CA PHE A 288 -10.78 -7.10 8.57
C PHE A 288 -11.45 -5.75 8.87
N ILE A 289 -11.07 -4.69 8.13
CA ILE A 289 -11.64 -3.35 8.26
C ILE A 289 -13.14 -3.36 7.96
N ALA A 290 -13.57 -4.10 6.93
CA ALA A 290 -14.98 -4.24 6.58
C ALA A 290 -15.79 -4.78 7.76
N ARG A 291 -15.31 -5.86 8.40
CA ARG A 291 -15.99 -6.52 9.53
C ARG A 291 -16.22 -5.62 10.71
N ILE A 292 -15.18 -4.89 11.13
CA ILE A 292 -15.28 -3.98 12.28
C ILE A 292 -16.08 -2.70 11.95
N SER A 293 -16.33 -2.45 10.66
CA SER A 293 -17.04 -1.25 10.18
C SER A 293 -18.49 -1.51 9.76
N ARG A 294 -19.04 -2.69 10.06
CA ARG A 294 -20.43 -3.04 9.73
C ARG A 294 -21.43 -2.03 10.31
N GLY A 295 -22.33 -1.53 9.45
CA GLY A 295 -23.37 -0.57 9.83
C GLY A 295 -22.93 0.90 9.84
N ARG A 296 -21.67 1.20 9.46
CA ARG A 296 -21.20 2.57 9.27
C ARG A 296 -21.60 3.11 7.90
N THR A 297 -21.81 4.42 7.81
CA THR A 297 -21.96 5.10 6.51
C THR A 297 -20.61 5.13 5.78
N VAL A 298 -20.63 5.22 4.44
CA VAL A 298 -19.40 5.32 3.63
C VAL A 298 -18.50 6.48 4.09
N ARG A 299 -19.09 7.63 4.42
CA ARG A 299 -18.32 8.80 4.91
C ARG A 299 -17.62 8.51 6.24
N GLN A 300 -18.33 7.88 7.18
CA GLN A 300 -17.73 7.49 8.47
C GLN A 300 -16.65 6.42 8.31
N PHE A 301 -16.87 5.48 7.39
CA PHE A 301 -15.88 4.46 7.04
C PHE A 301 -14.58 5.11 6.55
N VAL A 302 -14.65 5.91 5.49
CA VAL A 302 -13.47 6.53 4.86
C VAL A 302 -12.75 7.46 5.85
N ALA A 303 -13.50 8.32 6.56
CA ALA A 303 -12.89 9.22 7.55
C ALA A 303 -12.24 8.46 8.72
N GLY A 304 -12.83 7.35 9.16
CA GLY A 304 -12.30 6.53 10.25
C GLY A 304 -11.04 5.76 9.86
N VAL A 305 -11.03 5.16 8.67
CA VAL A 305 -9.91 4.33 8.17
C VAL A 305 -8.72 5.19 7.78
N LEU A 306 -8.94 6.39 7.23
CA LEU A 306 -7.85 7.31 6.91
C LEU A 306 -7.40 8.09 8.16
N GLY A 307 -8.34 8.70 8.89
CA GLY A 307 -8.00 9.65 9.94
C GLY A 307 -7.31 9.05 11.15
N LEU A 308 -7.90 8.02 11.77
CA LEU A 308 -7.37 7.47 13.04
C LEU A 308 -5.96 6.89 12.87
N PRO A 309 -5.70 6.06 11.85
CA PRO A 309 -4.38 5.46 11.72
C PRO A 309 -3.32 6.45 11.25
N THR A 310 -3.64 7.39 10.36
CA THR A 310 -2.69 8.44 9.97
C THR A 310 -2.28 9.32 11.15
N VAL A 311 -3.22 9.70 12.02
CA VAL A 311 -2.90 10.45 13.25
C VAL A 311 -1.97 9.63 14.15
N PHE A 312 -2.22 8.32 14.28
CA PHE A 312 -1.34 7.46 15.04
C PHE A 312 0.06 7.35 14.40
N THR A 313 0.16 7.21 13.07
CA THR A 313 1.45 7.23 12.34
C THR A 313 2.20 8.53 12.62
N ILE A 314 1.55 9.68 12.49
CA ILE A 314 2.17 11.00 12.74
C ILE A 314 2.72 11.08 14.16
N ILE A 315 1.96 10.65 15.16
CA ILE A 315 2.42 10.65 16.55
C ILE A 315 3.60 9.68 16.73
N TRP A 316 3.48 8.47 16.19
CA TRP A 316 4.49 7.43 16.34
C TRP A 316 5.79 7.83 15.64
N PHE A 317 5.79 7.92 14.31
CA PHE A 317 6.98 8.27 13.53
C PHE A 317 7.49 9.67 13.87
N GLY A 318 6.60 10.60 14.22
CA GLY A 318 7.01 11.92 14.69
C GLY A 318 7.87 11.87 15.95
N VAL A 319 7.49 11.09 16.96
CA VAL A 319 8.30 10.97 18.19
C VAL A 319 9.58 10.18 17.95
N TRP A 320 9.50 9.00 17.32
CA TRP A 320 10.68 8.14 17.12
C TRP A 320 11.69 8.79 16.16
N GLY A 321 11.24 9.31 15.01
CA GLY A 321 12.10 9.98 14.03
C GLY A 321 12.73 11.26 14.57
N THR A 322 11.99 12.09 15.32
CA THR A 322 12.62 13.25 16.00
C THR A 322 13.67 12.81 17.01
N GLY A 323 13.46 11.69 17.69
CA GLY A 323 14.44 11.13 18.62
C GLY A 323 15.74 10.75 17.93
N VAL A 324 15.67 10.18 16.71
CA VAL A 324 16.86 9.84 15.90
C VAL A 324 17.67 11.10 15.67
N PHE A 325 17.04 12.18 15.20
CA PHE A 325 17.75 13.43 14.91
C PHE A 325 18.27 14.11 16.17
N ASP A 326 17.60 13.93 17.31
CA ASP A 326 18.13 14.45 18.58
C ASP A 326 19.45 13.79 18.96
N ILE A 327 19.53 12.45 18.82
CA ILE A 327 20.74 11.68 19.08
C ILE A 327 21.87 12.13 18.15
N GLU A 328 21.59 12.30 16.86
CA GLU A 328 22.59 12.67 15.86
C GLU A 328 23.03 14.14 15.92
N LEU A 329 22.08 15.06 16.04
CA LEU A 329 22.36 16.50 15.90
C LEU A 329 22.64 17.18 17.25
N ASN A 330 22.08 16.67 18.34
CA ASN A 330 22.21 17.26 19.67
C ASN A 330 22.91 16.35 20.70
N GLY A 331 23.12 15.08 20.37
CA GLY A 331 23.71 14.06 21.23
C GLY A 331 25.15 13.70 20.86
N GLU A 332 25.56 12.47 21.17
CA GLU A 332 26.89 11.94 20.83
C GLU A 332 26.95 11.41 19.39
N GLY A 333 25.80 11.22 18.75
CA GLY A 333 25.66 10.66 17.40
C GLY A 333 26.02 9.17 17.29
N GLY A 334 26.10 8.68 16.06
CA GLY A 334 26.56 7.32 15.73
C GLY A 334 25.46 6.25 15.70
N LEU A 335 24.22 6.59 16.06
CA LEU A 335 23.07 5.70 15.89
C LEU A 335 22.86 5.40 14.40
N VAL A 336 22.91 6.42 13.56
CA VAL A 336 22.69 6.32 12.12
C VAL A 336 23.77 5.48 11.46
N ASP A 337 25.03 5.67 11.84
CA ASP A 337 26.15 4.84 11.37
C ASP A 337 25.93 3.36 11.71
N THR A 338 25.49 3.06 12.94
CA THR A 338 25.14 1.69 13.34
C THR A 338 23.99 1.13 12.51
N VAL A 339 22.95 1.93 12.24
CA VAL A 339 21.80 1.47 11.42
C VAL A 339 22.21 1.16 9.99
N VAL A 340 23.01 2.02 9.38
CA VAL A 340 23.46 1.85 8.00
C VAL A 340 24.44 0.68 7.89
N ALA A 341 25.32 0.48 8.87
CA ALA A 341 26.33 -0.58 8.86
C ALA A 341 25.82 -1.96 9.28
N GLU A 342 24.95 -2.03 10.30
CA GLU A 342 24.48 -3.30 10.89
C GLU A 342 23.10 -3.74 10.41
N GLY A 343 22.36 -2.86 9.72
CA GLY A 343 21.07 -3.16 9.11
C GLY A 343 19.86 -2.52 9.79
N GLU A 344 18.78 -2.40 9.03
CA GLU A 344 17.53 -1.72 9.42
C GLU A 344 16.86 -2.38 10.64
N GLU A 345 17.01 -3.69 10.81
CA GLU A 345 16.44 -4.48 11.90
C GLU A 345 17.03 -4.15 13.27
N MET A 346 18.28 -3.69 13.32
CA MET A 346 18.98 -3.29 14.55
C MET A 346 18.59 -1.90 15.04
N ALA A 347 18.03 -1.07 14.15
CA ALA A 347 17.78 0.35 14.42
C ALA A 347 16.98 0.60 15.69
N LEU A 348 15.93 -0.19 15.94
CA LEU A 348 15.12 -0.02 17.14
C LEU A 348 15.94 -0.24 18.42
N PHE A 349 16.85 -1.21 18.42
CA PHE A 349 17.61 -1.60 19.60
C PHE A 349 18.78 -0.67 19.85
N ALA A 350 19.48 -0.25 18.78
CA ALA A 350 20.48 0.80 18.85
C ALA A 350 19.86 2.10 19.39
N PHE A 351 18.67 2.49 18.90
CA PHE A 351 17.97 3.66 19.42
C PHE A 351 17.60 3.49 20.91
N LEU A 352 17.10 2.33 21.32
CA LEU A 352 16.73 2.09 22.71
C LEU A 352 17.94 2.04 23.66
N ALA A 353 19.14 1.80 23.15
CA ALA A 353 20.39 1.84 23.91
C ALA A 353 20.72 3.25 24.42
N GLU A 354 20.31 4.28 23.68
CA GLU A 354 20.47 5.70 24.02
C GLU A 354 19.51 6.17 25.14
N PHE A 355 18.58 5.31 25.57
CA PHE A 355 17.63 5.64 26.63
C PHE A 355 17.87 4.82 27.91
N PRO A 356 17.47 5.34 29.08
CA PRO A 356 17.55 4.59 30.33
C PRO A 356 16.81 3.25 30.23
N LEU A 357 17.27 2.25 31.00
CA LEU A 357 16.64 0.92 31.04
C LEU A 357 16.65 0.19 29.68
N ALA A 358 17.63 0.47 28.82
CA ALA A 358 17.82 -0.13 27.50
C ALA A 358 17.51 -1.65 27.45
N THR A 359 18.10 -2.45 28.33
CA THR A 359 17.85 -3.91 28.37
C THR A 359 16.37 -4.24 28.60
N LEU A 360 15.68 -3.48 29.46
CA LEU A 360 14.26 -3.69 29.76
C LEU A 360 13.39 -3.26 28.57
N THR A 361 13.65 -2.08 27.99
CA THR A 361 12.88 -1.57 26.85
C THR A 361 13.09 -2.41 25.60
N SER A 362 14.31 -2.86 25.34
CA SER A 362 14.63 -3.81 24.25
C SER A 362 13.94 -5.16 24.46
N SER A 363 13.92 -5.69 25.69
CA SER A 363 13.17 -6.91 26.02
C SER A 363 11.67 -6.74 25.79
N ILE A 364 11.11 -5.58 26.16
CA ILE A 364 9.70 -5.24 25.90
C ILE A 364 9.45 -5.11 24.39
N ALA A 365 10.36 -4.51 23.63
CA ALA A 365 10.25 -4.37 22.18
C ALA A 365 10.23 -5.74 21.48
N VAL A 366 11.14 -6.66 21.84
CA VAL A 366 11.14 -8.05 21.32
C VAL A 366 9.81 -8.74 21.62
N MET A 367 9.30 -8.61 22.85
CA MET A 367 8.00 -9.15 23.24
C MET A 367 6.86 -8.53 22.42
N LEU A 368 6.83 -7.20 22.26
CA LEU A 368 5.80 -6.48 21.50
C LEU A 368 5.72 -6.98 20.06
N VAL A 369 6.88 -7.12 19.43
CA VAL A 369 7.04 -7.60 18.05
C VAL A 369 6.55 -9.06 17.93
N GLY A 370 6.98 -9.94 18.83
CA GLY A 370 6.51 -11.33 18.86
C GLY A 370 5.01 -11.46 19.06
N VAL A 371 4.42 -10.69 19.97
CA VAL A 371 2.97 -10.67 20.20
C VAL A 371 2.22 -10.12 18.99
N PHE A 372 2.70 -9.03 18.36
CA PHE A 372 2.08 -8.50 17.15
C PHE A 372 2.02 -9.56 16.06
N PHE A 373 3.09 -10.33 15.83
CA PHE A 373 3.07 -11.38 14.82
C PHE A 373 2.15 -12.53 15.15
N ILE A 374 2.14 -13.01 16.40
CA ILE A 374 1.20 -14.06 16.81
C ILE A 374 -0.25 -13.60 16.53
N THR A 375 -0.59 -12.36 16.87
CA THR A 375 -1.94 -11.82 16.65
C THR A 375 -2.25 -11.57 15.16
N SER A 376 -1.26 -11.15 14.38
CA SER A 376 -1.38 -10.92 12.93
C SER A 376 -1.53 -12.24 12.17
N MET A 377 -0.75 -13.27 12.50
CA MET A 377 -0.87 -14.61 11.91
C MET A 377 -2.24 -15.23 12.21
N ASP A 378 -2.73 -15.11 13.44
CA ASP A 378 -4.07 -15.60 13.78
C ASP A 378 -5.15 -14.88 12.96
N SER A 379 -5.12 -13.55 12.93
CA SER A 379 -6.07 -12.74 12.17
C SER A 379 -6.02 -13.05 10.67
N CYS A 380 -4.83 -13.24 10.11
CA CYS A 380 -4.63 -13.61 8.72
C CYS A 380 -5.18 -14.99 8.42
N SER A 381 -4.90 -15.99 9.26
CA SER A 381 -5.42 -17.35 9.10
C SER A 381 -6.95 -17.39 9.04
N LEU A 382 -7.60 -16.53 9.84
CA LEU A 382 -9.05 -16.42 9.90
C LEU A 382 -9.62 -15.80 8.63
N VAL A 383 -9.02 -14.71 8.14
CA VAL A 383 -9.48 -14.06 6.90
C VAL A 383 -9.23 -14.92 5.66
N LEU A 384 -8.08 -15.60 5.58
CA LEU A 384 -7.80 -16.56 4.50
C LEU A 384 -8.83 -17.69 4.50
N ASP A 385 -9.23 -18.16 5.67
CA ASP A 385 -10.29 -19.15 5.80
C ASP A 385 -11.66 -18.62 5.32
N ASP A 386 -12.05 -17.41 5.74
CA ASP A 386 -13.27 -16.74 5.28
C ASP A 386 -13.27 -16.60 3.74
N MET A 387 -12.13 -16.26 3.13
CA MET A 387 -11.96 -16.16 1.68
C MET A 387 -12.15 -17.50 0.98
N CYS A 388 -11.57 -18.58 1.51
CA CYS A 388 -11.69 -19.92 0.93
C CYS A 388 -13.10 -20.49 1.08
N ASN A 389 -13.70 -20.34 2.26
CA ASN A 389 -15.01 -20.89 2.56
C ASN A 389 -16.13 -20.05 1.93
N GLY A 390 -15.94 -18.74 1.78
CA GLY A 390 -16.95 -17.83 1.23
C GLY A 390 -18.11 -17.56 2.18
N PHE A 391 -17.89 -17.66 3.48
CA PHE A 391 -18.82 -17.17 4.50
C PHE A 391 -18.04 -16.80 5.77
N GLU A 392 -18.53 -15.79 6.50
CA GLU A 392 -17.96 -15.42 7.80
C GLU A 392 -18.44 -16.41 8.86
N GLY A 393 -17.56 -17.25 9.39
CA GLY A 393 -17.99 -18.30 10.33
C GLY A 393 -16.88 -19.00 11.07
N LYS A 394 -17.26 -20.02 11.85
CA LYS A 394 -16.30 -20.90 12.51
C LYS A 394 -15.67 -21.83 11.49
N ALA A 395 -14.48 -21.47 11.06
CA ALA A 395 -13.57 -22.30 10.28
C ALA A 395 -13.34 -23.69 10.92
N PRO A 396 -13.19 -24.76 10.12
CA PRO A 396 -12.58 -25.99 10.58
C PRO A 396 -11.17 -25.74 11.13
N LEU A 397 -10.87 -26.28 12.31
CA LEU A 397 -9.60 -26.03 13.01
C LEU A 397 -8.36 -26.41 12.18
N HIS A 398 -8.46 -27.45 11.36
CA HIS A 398 -7.37 -27.90 10.50
C HIS A 398 -7.05 -26.91 9.36
N GLN A 399 -8.05 -26.17 8.86
CA GLN A 399 -7.83 -25.17 7.80
C GLN A 399 -7.09 -23.95 8.37
N ARG A 400 -7.49 -23.47 9.56
CA ARG A 400 -6.76 -22.40 10.26
C ARG A 400 -5.31 -22.78 10.58
N ALA A 401 -5.10 -23.99 11.07
CA ALA A 401 -3.76 -24.51 11.32
C ALA A 401 -2.94 -24.56 10.03
N PHE A 402 -3.53 -25.07 8.94
CA PHE A 402 -2.88 -25.11 7.63
C PHE A 402 -2.42 -23.73 7.17
N TRP A 403 -3.30 -22.71 7.21
CA TRP A 403 -2.93 -21.35 6.80
C TRP A 403 -1.84 -20.74 7.67
N THR A 404 -1.93 -20.93 8.99
CA THR A 404 -0.92 -20.43 9.93
C THR A 404 0.45 -21.05 9.65
N ILE A 405 0.50 -22.38 9.47
CA ILE A 405 1.73 -23.12 9.17
C ILE A 405 2.26 -22.77 7.77
N ALA A 406 1.39 -22.60 6.78
CA ALA A 406 1.79 -22.24 5.42
C ALA A 406 2.46 -20.85 5.37
N ILE A 407 1.91 -19.86 6.07
CA ILE A 407 2.51 -18.52 6.17
C ILE A 407 3.91 -18.61 6.81
N GLY A 408 4.03 -19.33 7.93
CA GLY A 408 5.32 -19.52 8.61
C GLY A 408 6.33 -20.28 7.74
N GLY A 409 5.88 -21.31 7.02
CA GLY A 409 6.71 -22.08 6.09
C GLY A 409 7.20 -21.24 4.91
N ILE A 410 6.35 -20.39 4.33
CA ILE A 410 6.74 -19.48 3.26
C ILE A 410 7.74 -18.45 3.78
N ALA A 411 7.48 -17.83 4.94
CA ALA A 411 8.43 -16.90 5.55
C ALA A 411 9.80 -17.56 5.83
N ALA A 412 9.80 -18.82 6.31
CA ALA A 412 11.03 -19.58 6.52
C ALA A 412 11.79 -19.81 5.22
N VAL A 413 11.09 -20.19 4.13
CA VAL A 413 11.71 -20.38 2.81
C VAL A 413 12.26 -19.06 2.29
N LEU A 414 11.51 -17.97 2.36
CA LEU A 414 11.95 -16.68 1.83
C LEU A 414 13.17 -16.13 2.58
N LEU A 415 13.29 -16.37 3.88
CA LEU A 415 14.45 -15.92 4.67
C LEU A 415 15.68 -16.83 4.55
N THR A 416 15.51 -18.12 4.23
CA THR A 416 16.63 -19.08 4.32
C THR A 416 17.02 -19.75 3.02
N ALA A 417 16.13 -19.77 2.02
CA ALA A 417 16.35 -20.53 0.78
C ALA A 417 16.91 -19.69 -0.37
N THR A 418 16.97 -18.37 -0.26
CA THR A 418 17.32 -17.47 -1.36
C THR A 418 18.81 -17.23 -1.56
N GLY A 419 19.67 -17.54 -0.58
CA GLY A 419 21.14 -17.38 -0.68
C GLY A 419 21.61 -15.91 -0.70
N GLU A 420 20.79 -15.01 -1.24
CA GLU A 420 20.82 -13.55 -1.07
C GLU A 420 20.22 -13.16 0.30
N GLY A 421 20.61 -12.00 0.83
CA GLY A 421 20.12 -11.47 2.10
C GLY A 421 18.60 -11.58 2.19
N GLY A 422 18.08 -12.10 3.32
CA GLY A 422 16.67 -12.44 3.46
C GLY A 422 15.72 -11.27 3.16
N LEU A 423 16.17 -10.03 3.32
CA LEU A 423 15.42 -8.82 3.01
C LEU A 423 15.14 -8.66 1.50
N ASP A 424 16.11 -8.91 0.63
CA ASP A 424 15.96 -8.72 -0.82
C ASP A 424 14.99 -9.73 -1.42
N ALA A 425 15.05 -10.98 -0.93
CA ALA A 425 14.07 -12.01 -1.26
C ALA A 425 12.63 -11.58 -0.94
N LEU A 426 12.44 -10.97 0.24
CA LEU A 426 11.13 -10.47 0.65
C LEU A 426 10.67 -9.29 -0.22
N ARG A 427 11.57 -8.37 -0.54
CA ARG A 427 11.31 -7.22 -1.44
C ARG A 427 10.89 -7.69 -2.83
N ASN A 428 11.65 -8.59 -3.44
CA ASN A 428 11.38 -9.13 -4.77
C ASN A 428 10.01 -9.83 -4.86
N VAL A 429 9.66 -10.63 -3.85
CA VAL A 429 8.33 -11.27 -3.79
C VAL A 429 7.21 -10.24 -3.69
N ALA A 430 7.38 -9.19 -2.89
CA ALA A 430 6.41 -8.12 -2.78
C ALA A 430 6.19 -7.44 -4.14
N LEU A 431 7.26 -7.15 -4.89
CA LEU A 431 7.20 -6.53 -6.22
C LEU A 431 6.44 -7.40 -7.24
N VAL A 432 6.74 -8.71 -7.28
CA VAL A 432 6.11 -9.67 -8.21
C VAL A 432 4.59 -9.74 -8.01
N PHE A 433 4.12 -9.76 -6.76
CA PHE A 433 2.68 -9.77 -6.47
C PHE A 433 2.06 -8.38 -6.46
N GLY A 434 2.83 -7.33 -6.21
CA GLY A 434 2.33 -5.95 -6.13
C GLY A 434 1.69 -5.49 -7.44
N LEU A 435 2.37 -5.67 -8.58
CA LEU A 435 1.89 -5.16 -9.87
C LEU A 435 0.51 -5.75 -10.29
N PRO A 436 0.29 -7.08 -10.27
CA PRO A 436 -1.03 -7.62 -10.59
C PRO A 436 -2.15 -7.14 -9.65
N PHE A 437 -1.87 -7.00 -8.35
CA PHE A 437 -2.85 -6.49 -7.39
C PHE A 437 -3.09 -4.99 -7.53
N PHE A 438 -2.09 -4.23 -7.99
CA PHE A 438 -2.25 -2.83 -8.36
C PHE A 438 -3.27 -2.69 -9.49
N ILE A 439 -3.11 -3.50 -10.55
CA ILE A 439 -4.08 -3.59 -11.66
C ILE A 439 -5.47 -4.01 -11.13
N LEU A 440 -5.52 -5.01 -10.25
CA LEU A 440 -6.76 -5.46 -9.59
C LEU A 440 -7.46 -4.31 -8.84
N GLY A 441 -6.69 -3.42 -8.21
CA GLY A 441 -7.19 -2.22 -7.52
C GLY A 441 -8.04 -1.33 -8.42
N TYR A 442 -7.62 -1.05 -9.65
CA TYR A 442 -8.40 -0.26 -10.60
C TYR A 442 -9.72 -0.93 -10.97
N PHE A 443 -9.73 -2.25 -11.14
CA PHE A 443 -10.97 -2.98 -11.34
C PHE A 443 -11.90 -2.87 -10.13
N ILE A 444 -11.35 -2.94 -8.91
CA ILE A 444 -12.12 -2.73 -7.67
C ILE A 444 -12.72 -1.31 -7.63
N MET A 445 -11.94 -0.28 -7.97
CA MET A 445 -12.42 1.11 -8.04
C MET A 445 -13.59 1.24 -9.02
N TYR A 446 -13.43 0.70 -10.23
CA TYR A 446 -14.47 0.71 -11.26
C TYR A 446 -15.74 -0.02 -10.81
N ASN A 447 -15.60 -1.25 -10.30
CA ASN A 447 -16.73 -2.08 -9.88
C ASN A 447 -17.45 -1.49 -8.67
N LEU A 448 -16.72 -0.94 -7.69
CA LEU A 448 -17.31 -0.28 -6.54
C LEU A 448 -18.09 0.97 -6.97
N SER A 449 -17.50 1.82 -7.82
CA SER A 449 -18.18 3.01 -8.36
C SER A 449 -19.45 2.64 -9.11
N ARG A 450 -19.36 1.67 -10.03
CA ARG A 450 -20.50 1.15 -10.78
C ARG A 450 -21.58 0.61 -9.85
N ALA A 451 -21.23 -0.24 -8.90
CA ALA A 451 -22.17 -0.83 -7.95
C ALA A 451 -22.89 0.22 -7.08
N MET A 452 -22.15 1.25 -6.65
CA MET A 452 -22.71 2.35 -5.88
C MET A 452 -23.71 3.18 -6.67
N ARG A 453 -23.43 3.46 -7.96
CA ARG A 453 -24.31 4.19 -8.86
C ARG A 453 -25.58 3.39 -9.20
N GLU A 454 -25.42 2.10 -9.51
CA GLU A 454 -26.54 1.17 -9.73
C GLU A 454 -27.49 1.16 -8.53
N ASP A 455 -26.96 1.03 -7.31
CA ASP A 455 -27.77 0.96 -6.09
C ASP A 455 -28.30 2.34 -5.64
N ALA A 456 -27.74 3.44 -6.15
CA ALA A 456 -28.23 4.80 -5.91
C ALA A 456 -29.35 5.21 -6.87
N GLY A 457 -29.64 4.40 -7.90
CA GLY A 457 -30.62 4.71 -8.93
C GLY A 457 -30.20 5.87 -9.83
N GLU A 458 -28.89 6.10 -10.01
CA GLU A 458 -28.41 7.10 -10.97
C GLU A 458 -28.95 6.76 -12.37
N ILE A 459 -29.76 7.67 -12.89
CA ILE A 459 -30.33 7.65 -14.24
C ILE A 459 -29.16 7.62 -15.23
N SER A 460 -29.17 6.69 -16.18
CA SER A 460 -28.17 6.63 -17.25
C SER A 460 -28.12 7.97 -18.00
N PHE A 461 -26.99 8.29 -18.64
CA PHE A 461 -26.80 9.58 -19.32
C PHE A 461 -27.99 9.88 -20.25
N LEU A 462 -28.67 11.01 -20.04
CA LEU A 462 -29.69 11.48 -20.98
C LEU A 462 -29.03 11.66 -22.35
N ARG A 463 -29.42 10.85 -23.34
CA ARG A 463 -28.94 10.99 -24.71
C ARG A 463 -29.36 12.38 -25.21
N THR A 464 -28.40 13.29 -25.40
CA THR A 464 -28.64 14.59 -26.02
C THR A 464 -28.91 14.43 -27.52
N ARG A 465 -29.41 15.50 -28.17
CA ARG A 465 -29.63 15.56 -29.63
C ARG A 465 -28.40 15.07 -30.39
N ARG A 466 -28.61 14.19 -31.37
CA ARG A 466 -27.55 13.78 -32.30
C ARG A 466 -27.51 14.78 -33.44
N TRP A 467 -26.46 15.59 -33.49
CA TRP A 467 -26.29 16.61 -34.53
C TRP A 467 -25.89 15.97 -35.87
N LEU A 468 -26.48 16.46 -36.96
CA LEU A 468 -26.14 16.08 -38.33
C LEU A 468 -24.85 16.79 -38.75
N GLN A 469 -24.10 16.17 -39.67
CA GLN A 469 -22.84 16.75 -40.13
C GLN A 469 -23.13 18.04 -40.90
N THR A 470 -22.64 19.18 -40.41
CA THR A 470 -22.83 20.46 -41.13
C THR A 470 -21.74 20.63 -42.18
N LEU A 471 -22.14 20.71 -43.46
CA LEU A 471 -21.22 20.92 -44.58
C LEU A 471 -21.30 22.38 -45.06
N PRO A 472 -20.18 22.98 -45.49
CA PRO A 472 -20.22 24.24 -46.23
C PRO A 472 -21.09 24.13 -47.48
N GLU A 473 -21.76 25.21 -47.85
CA GLU A 473 -22.75 25.23 -48.95
C GLU A 473 -22.17 24.72 -50.28
N GLU A 474 -20.90 25.04 -50.59
CA GLU A 474 -20.24 24.60 -51.81
C GLU A 474 -20.04 23.07 -51.86
N GLU A 475 -19.64 22.46 -50.74
CA GLU A 475 -19.42 21.01 -50.66
C GLU A 475 -20.74 20.24 -50.67
N TYR A 476 -21.78 20.79 -50.04
CA TYR A 476 -23.12 20.19 -50.09
C TYR A 476 -23.68 20.17 -51.52
N LYS A 477 -23.51 21.27 -52.27
CA LYS A 477 -23.92 21.35 -53.69
C LYS A 477 -23.14 20.38 -54.57
N ARG A 478 -21.82 20.30 -54.40
CA ARG A 478 -20.97 19.35 -55.14
C ARG A 478 -21.45 17.91 -54.96
N ARG A 479 -21.69 17.50 -53.70
CA ARG A 479 -22.18 16.15 -53.40
C ARG A 479 -23.57 15.87 -53.94
N MET A 480 -24.41 16.90 -54.06
CA MET A 480 -25.77 16.78 -54.58
C MET A 480 -25.74 16.56 -56.09
N GLU A 481 -24.78 17.17 -56.78
CA GLU A 481 -24.54 16.93 -58.21
C GLU A 481 -23.95 15.54 -58.47
N GLU A 482 -23.18 15.00 -57.52
CA GLU A 482 -22.56 13.67 -57.59
C GLU A 482 -23.48 12.52 -57.14
N ASP A 483 -24.70 12.81 -56.68
CA ASP A 483 -25.67 11.85 -56.13
C ASP A 483 -25.08 10.99 -54.99
N ASP A 484 -24.33 11.63 -54.10
CA ASP A 484 -23.66 10.97 -52.97
C ASP A 484 -24.66 10.65 -51.85
N ASP A 485 -24.88 9.35 -51.61
CA ASP A 485 -25.76 8.81 -50.55
C ASP A 485 -25.44 9.35 -49.14
N SER A 486 -24.23 9.88 -48.90
CA SER A 486 -23.83 10.46 -47.61
C SER A 486 -24.54 11.78 -47.28
N LEU A 487 -25.15 12.45 -48.27
CA LEU A 487 -25.95 13.67 -48.07
C LEU A 487 -27.17 13.48 -47.16
N ALA A 488 -27.69 12.25 -47.08
CA ALA A 488 -28.83 11.93 -46.23
C ALA A 488 -28.58 12.22 -44.74
N ASN A 489 -27.31 12.33 -44.32
CA ASN A 489 -26.91 12.61 -42.94
C ASN A 489 -26.17 13.96 -42.77
N ALA A 490 -26.22 14.83 -43.79
CA ALA A 490 -25.55 16.12 -43.79
C ALA A 490 -26.53 17.28 -44.01
N VAL A 491 -26.20 18.45 -43.47
CA VAL A 491 -27.04 19.66 -43.54
C VAL A 491 -26.19 20.90 -43.81
N VAL A 492 -26.76 21.94 -44.41
CA VAL A 492 -26.03 23.19 -44.71
C VAL A 492 -26.05 24.16 -43.51
N ALA A 493 -27.08 24.08 -42.67
CA ALA A 493 -27.17 24.80 -41.41
C ALA A 493 -27.18 23.80 -40.24
N PRO A 494 -26.59 24.12 -39.08
CA PRO A 494 -26.56 23.21 -37.94
C PRO A 494 -27.97 22.74 -37.57
N ASP A 495 -28.19 21.44 -37.68
CA ASP A 495 -29.47 20.80 -37.37
C ASP A 495 -29.22 19.41 -36.77
N PHE A 496 -30.23 18.84 -36.12
CA PHE A 496 -30.14 17.55 -35.46
C PHE A 496 -31.03 16.52 -36.16
N ALA A 497 -30.68 15.24 -36.00
CA ALA A 497 -31.48 14.15 -36.54
C ALA A 497 -32.85 14.13 -35.83
N GLU A 498 -33.92 14.28 -36.59
CA GLU A 498 -35.29 14.23 -36.09
C GLU A 498 -35.57 12.87 -35.42
N GLY A 499 -36.21 12.88 -34.25
CA GLY A 499 -36.35 11.70 -33.38
C GLY A 499 -35.25 11.57 -32.32
N THR A 500 -34.20 12.39 -32.35
CA THR A 500 -33.14 12.40 -31.31
C THR A 500 -33.31 13.50 -30.25
N GLN A 501 -34.44 14.22 -30.28
CA GLN A 501 -34.77 15.22 -29.28
C GLN A 501 -34.88 14.59 -27.87
N PRO A 502 -34.61 15.34 -26.80
CA PRO A 502 -34.76 14.84 -25.43
C PRO A 502 -36.17 14.35 -25.11
N GLU A 503 -37.22 14.93 -25.72
CA GLU A 503 -38.60 14.47 -25.58
C GLU A 503 -38.88 13.11 -26.27
N ASN A 504 -38.03 12.71 -27.21
CA ASN A 504 -38.06 11.42 -27.91
C ASN A 504 -37.00 10.46 -27.36
N ALA A 505 -36.29 10.86 -26.30
CA ALA A 505 -35.48 9.90 -25.56
C ALA A 505 -36.42 8.78 -25.10
N PRO A 506 -36.05 7.50 -25.28
CA PRO A 506 -36.80 6.42 -24.67
C PRO A 506 -36.97 6.73 -23.18
N GLU A 507 -38.13 6.39 -22.59
CA GLU A 507 -38.28 6.44 -21.13
C GLU A 507 -37.01 5.89 -20.53
N VAL A 508 -36.42 6.59 -19.56
CA VAL A 508 -35.11 6.20 -19.07
C VAL A 508 -35.25 4.82 -18.45
N GLU A 509 -34.89 3.80 -19.22
CA GLU A 509 -34.73 2.46 -18.69
C GLU A 509 -33.62 2.60 -17.67
N HIS A 510 -34.00 2.45 -16.40
CA HIS A 510 -33.07 2.08 -15.36
C HIS A 510 -32.14 1.02 -15.96
N VAL A 511 -30.82 1.21 -15.83
CA VAL A 511 -29.77 0.32 -16.39
C VAL A 511 -30.34 -1.07 -16.55
N GLU A 512 -30.55 -1.49 -17.80
CA GLU A 512 -31.24 -2.74 -18.14
C GLU A 512 -30.75 -3.80 -17.17
N GLN A 513 -31.64 -4.19 -16.25
CA GLN A 513 -31.24 -5.10 -15.20
C GLN A 513 -30.85 -6.38 -15.92
N SER A 514 -29.62 -6.84 -15.69
CA SER A 514 -29.12 -8.09 -16.28
C SER A 514 -30.22 -9.14 -16.24
N GLU A 515 -30.39 -9.94 -17.30
CA GLU A 515 -31.45 -10.97 -17.38
C GLU A 515 -31.57 -11.79 -16.07
N VAL A 516 -30.44 -12.02 -15.39
CA VAL A 516 -30.33 -12.67 -14.08
C VAL A 516 -31.10 -11.94 -12.96
N VAL A 517 -31.08 -10.61 -12.92
CA VAL A 517 -31.79 -9.80 -11.92
C VAL A 517 -33.29 -9.81 -12.21
N THR A 518 -33.68 -9.80 -13.47
CA THR A 518 -35.08 -9.99 -13.89
C THR A 518 -35.57 -11.39 -13.49
N GLU A 519 -34.77 -12.42 -13.74
CA GLU A 519 -35.06 -13.81 -13.35
C GLU A 519 -35.10 -13.99 -11.81
N TYR A 520 -34.22 -13.30 -11.08
CA TYR A 520 -34.21 -13.27 -9.61
C TYR A 520 -35.48 -12.60 -9.05
N ARG A 521 -35.89 -11.44 -9.60
CA ARG A 521 -37.12 -10.74 -9.20
C ARG A 521 -38.38 -11.56 -9.46
N ILE A 522 -38.42 -12.29 -10.57
CA ILE A 522 -39.45 -13.28 -10.87
C ILE A 522 -39.45 -14.39 -9.81
N ARG A 523 -38.27 -14.87 -9.41
CA ARG A 523 -38.11 -15.92 -8.38
C ARG A 523 -38.46 -15.46 -6.97
N THR A 524 -38.20 -14.20 -6.61
CA THR A 524 -38.49 -13.63 -5.28
C THR A 524 -39.88 -13.01 -5.16
N GLY A 525 -40.62 -12.91 -6.26
CA GLY A 525 -41.99 -12.39 -6.29
C GLY A 525 -42.09 -10.87 -6.23
N GLU A 526 -41.01 -10.14 -6.52
CA GLU A 526 -40.99 -8.67 -6.54
C GLU A 526 -41.59 -8.07 -7.82
N GLN A 527 -41.79 -8.87 -8.87
CA GLN A 527 -42.74 -8.54 -9.92
C GLN A 527 -43.86 -9.59 -9.96
N PRO A 528 -45.14 -9.17 -10.06
CA PRO A 528 -46.20 -10.11 -10.35
C PRO A 528 -45.87 -10.77 -11.68
N VAL A 529 -45.77 -12.10 -11.69
CA VAL A 529 -45.73 -12.88 -12.93
C VAL A 529 -47.04 -12.55 -13.65
N VAL A 530 -46.96 -11.73 -14.69
CA VAL A 530 -48.12 -11.50 -15.56
C VAL A 530 -48.31 -12.79 -16.33
N ASP A 531 -49.26 -13.60 -15.89
CA ASP A 531 -49.69 -14.79 -16.60
C ASP A 531 -50.30 -14.35 -17.94
N PRO A 532 -49.68 -14.69 -19.09
CA PRO A 532 -50.22 -14.32 -20.40
C PRO A 532 -51.58 -14.97 -20.70
N ALA A 533 -52.08 -15.88 -19.85
CA ALA A 533 -53.43 -16.43 -19.91
C ALA A 533 -54.47 -15.63 -19.10
N SER A 534 -54.07 -14.63 -18.29
CA SER A 534 -55.01 -13.71 -17.63
C SER A 534 -55.12 -12.41 -18.42
N PRO A 535 -56.23 -12.17 -19.13
CA PRO A 535 -56.45 -10.90 -19.78
C PRO A 535 -56.67 -9.82 -18.72
N GLU A 536 -55.84 -8.78 -18.79
CA GLU A 536 -55.99 -7.44 -18.23
C GLU A 536 -57.25 -7.18 -17.40
N ASP A 537 -57.08 -6.98 -16.09
CA ASP A 537 -58.02 -6.15 -15.31
C ASP A 537 -57.82 -4.69 -15.77
N GLY A 538 -58.45 -4.40 -16.90
CA GLY A 538 -58.71 -3.04 -17.35
C GLY A 538 -59.67 -2.36 -16.37
N ASP A 539 -59.20 -1.24 -15.83
CA ASP A 539 -59.96 -0.10 -15.34
C ASP A 539 -61.50 -0.25 -15.38
N GLN A 540 -62.12 -0.40 -14.20
CA GLN A 540 -63.45 0.17 -13.95
C GLN A 540 -63.51 0.84 -12.57
N SER A 541 -63.36 2.16 -12.63
CA SER A 541 -63.93 3.18 -11.75
C SER A 541 -65.10 2.80 -10.82
N ARG A 542 -65.12 3.50 -9.66
CA ARG A 542 -66.24 3.82 -8.72
C ARG A 542 -66.43 2.91 -7.49
N SER A 543 -65.94 3.36 -6.34
CA SER A 543 -66.73 4.04 -5.28
C SER A 543 -65.82 4.61 -4.19
#